data_AF-A0A7L2GJ06-F1
#
_entry.id   AF-A0A7L2GJ06-F1
#
_cell.length_a   1.000
_cell.length_b   1.000
_cell.length_c   1.000
_cell.angle_alpha   90.00
_cell.angle_beta   90.00
_cell.angle_gamma   90.00
#
_symmetry.space_group_name_H-M   'P 1'
#
loop_
_entity.id
_entity.type
_entity.pdbx_description
1 polymer ?
#
loop_
_entity_poly.entity_id
_entity_poly.type
_entity_poly.pdbx_seq_one_letter_code
_entity_poly.pdbx_strand_id
1 'polypeptide(L)' 'MTLMQDLEAKGLPWDLIYIGRKRMQVERAERAVPRVRNLVRPDYSYWTLGYVLSLRGARKLLAARPLGRMLPV' A
#
# COMPACT_ATOMS: atom_id res chain seq x y z
N MET A 1 -18.14 -9.46 0.85
CA MET A 1 -17.00 -9.29 -0.07
C MET A 1 -15.76 -8.99 0.73
N THR A 2 -14.67 -9.68 0.40
CA THR A 2 -13.32 -9.46 0.94
C THR A 2 -12.65 -8.28 0.23
N LEU A 3 -11.58 -7.72 0.79
CA LEU A 3 -10.82 -6.61 0.19
C LEU A 3 -10.40 -6.90 -1.25
N MET A 4 -9.87 -8.11 -1.51
CA MET A 4 -9.38 -8.47 -2.85
C MET A 4 -10.50 -8.53 -3.90
N GLN A 5 -11.69 -9.03 -3.51
CA GLN A 5 -12.86 -9.04 -4.38
C GLN A 5 -13.35 -7.62 -4.69
N ASP A 6 -13.36 -6.72 -3.69
CA ASP A 6 -13.73 -5.32 -3.91
C ASP A 6 -12.72 -4.63 -4.85
N LEU A 7 -11.42 -4.89 -4.69
CA LEU A 7 -10.37 -4.33 -5.55
C LEU A 7 -10.52 -4.78 -7.01
N GLU A 8 -10.78 -6.07 -7.22
CA GLU A 8 -10.99 -6.66 -8.54
C GLU A 8 -12.28 -6.11 -9.19
N ALA A 9 -13.40 -6.12 -8.46
CA ALA A 9 -14.68 -5.61 -8.96
C ALA A 9 -14.64 -4.11 -9.30
N LYS A 10 -13.81 -3.32 -8.61
CA LYS A 10 -13.63 -1.89 -8.89
C LYS A 10 -12.53 -1.58 -9.89
N GLY A 11 -11.74 -2.56 -10.31
CA GLY A 11 -10.60 -2.36 -11.22
C GLY A 11 -9.60 -1.32 -10.70
N LEU A 12 -9.47 -1.19 -9.37
CA LEU A 12 -8.64 -0.13 -8.79
C LEU A 12 -7.16 -0.41 -9.09
N PRO A 13 -6.42 0.53 -9.72
CA PRO A 13 -4.98 0.36 -9.87
C PRO A 13 -4.28 0.56 -8.51
N TRP A 14 -3.53 -0.45 -8.07
CA TRP A 14 -2.71 -0.39 -6.87
C TRP A 14 -1.37 -1.13 -7.06
N ASP A 15 -0.36 -0.68 -6.33
CA ASP A 15 0.98 -1.28 -6.36
C ASP A 15 1.31 -2.02 -5.06
N LEU A 16 0.99 -1.40 -3.90
CA LEU A 16 1.29 -1.91 -2.58
C LEU A 16 0.13 -1.58 -1.62
N ILE A 17 -0.30 -2.56 -0.83
CA ILE A 17 -1.33 -2.40 0.19
C ILE A 17 -0.77 -2.90 1.52
N TYR A 18 -0.89 -2.10 2.59
CA TYR A 18 -0.56 -2.52 3.94
C TYR A 18 -1.75 -3.21 4.61
N ILE A 19 -1.47 -4.31 5.32
CA ILE A 19 -2.43 -5.07 6.11
C ILE A 19 -2.08 -4.88 7.60
N GLY A 20 -3.05 -4.45 8.39
CA GLY A 20 -2.84 -4.23 9.83
C GLY A 20 -1.88 -3.08 10.11
N ARG A 21 -2.09 -1.93 9.48
CA ARG A 21 -1.24 -0.73 9.63
C ARG A 21 -1.67 0.12 10.81
N LYS A 22 -0.70 0.68 11.55
CA LYS A 22 -0.91 1.69 12.59
C LYS A 22 -0.79 3.06 11.95
N ARG A 23 -1.82 3.87 12.16
CA ARG A 23 -1.83 5.26 11.77
C ARG A 23 -0.87 6.03 12.69
N MET A 24 0.20 6.56 12.13
CA MET A 24 1.24 7.26 12.87
C MET A 24 0.95 8.76 13.00
N GLN A 25 0.31 9.36 12.00
CA GLN A 25 -0.16 10.74 12.02
C GLN A 25 -1.66 10.77 12.30
N VAL A 26 -2.03 11.10 13.55
CA VAL A 26 -3.43 11.11 14.00
C VAL A 26 -4.13 12.45 13.77
N GLU A 27 -3.36 13.54 13.65
CA GLU A 27 -3.90 14.90 13.49
C GLU A 27 -4.57 15.11 12.13
N ARG A 28 -4.03 14.53 11.06
CA ARG A 28 -4.56 14.67 9.69
C ARG A 28 -5.31 13.43 9.27
N ALA A 29 -6.59 13.59 8.90
CA ALA A 29 -7.40 12.49 8.41
C ALA A 29 -6.83 11.92 7.12
N GLU A 30 -6.70 10.59 7.06
CA GLU A 30 -6.28 9.90 5.84
C GLU A 30 -7.43 9.84 4.83
N ARG A 31 -7.08 9.83 3.55
CA ARG A 31 -8.09 9.87 2.49
C ARG A 31 -8.62 8.47 2.22
N ALA A 32 -9.90 8.25 2.50
CA ALA A 32 -10.58 7.00 2.13
C ALA A 32 -10.46 6.74 0.61
N VAL A 33 -10.29 5.47 0.24
CA VAL A 33 -10.42 5.07 -1.17
C VAL A 33 -11.90 4.89 -1.46
N PRO A 34 -12.47 5.64 -2.42
CA PRO A 34 -13.90 5.56 -2.70
C PRO A 34 -14.32 4.13 -3.05
N ARG A 35 -15.46 3.71 -2.50
CA ARG A 35 -16.14 2.45 -2.85
C ARG A 35 -15.37 1.16 -2.50
N VAL A 36 -14.28 1.25 -1.72
CA VAL A 36 -13.57 0.09 -1.15
C VAL A 36 -13.54 0.25 0.36
N ARG A 37 -14.17 -0.66 1.09
CA ARG A 37 -14.26 -0.58 2.55
C ARG A 37 -12.89 -0.85 3.17
N ASN A 38 -12.62 -0.17 4.28
CA ASN A 38 -11.38 -0.33 5.07
C ASN A 38 -10.08 -0.08 4.29
N LEU A 39 -10.15 0.65 3.17
CA LEU A 39 -8.99 1.05 2.39
C LEU A 39 -8.86 2.58 2.39
N VAL A 40 -7.66 3.04 2.71
CA VAL A 40 -7.30 4.45 2.76
C VAL A 40 -6.00 4.64 1.97
N ARG A 41 -5.77 5.85 1.46
CA ARG A 41 -4.44 6.30 1.06
C ARG A 41 -3.72 6.73 2.33
N PRO A 42 -2.74 5.96 2.82
CA PRO A 42 -2.09 6.26 4.07
C PRO A 42 -1.16 7.47 3.92
N ASP A 43 -0.99 8.22 4.99
CA ASP A 43 0.15 9.12 5.14
C ASP A 43 1.41 8.29 5.51
N TYR A 44 2.51 8.97 5.83
CA TYR A 44 3.75 8.30 6.23
C TYR A 44 3.51 7.31 7.37
N SER A 45 3.91 6.06 7.17
CA SER A 45 3.80 4.99 8.14
C SER A 45 4.90 3.96 7.92
N TYR A 46 5.56 3.57 9.01
CA TYR A 46 6.62 2.58 9.02
C TYR A 46 6.21 1.27 9.71
N TRP A 47 4.95 1.13 10.12
CA TRP A 47 4.47 -0.05 10.86
C TRP A 47 3.28 -0.70 10.16
N THR A 48 3.47 -1.95 9.74
CA THR A 48 2.45 -2.81 9.14
C THR A 48 2.69 -4.26 9.57
N LEU A 49 1.63 -5.04 9.74
CA LEU A 49 1.75 -6.47 10.06
C LEU A 49 2.06 -7.30 8.81
N GLY A 50 1.62 -6.84 7.66
CA GLY A 50 1.90 -7.48 6.38
C GLY A 50 1.62 -6.53 5.21
N TYR A 51 1.88 -6.99 4.01
CA TYR A 51 1.57 -6.23 2.80
C TYR A 51 1.21 -7.14 1.63
N VAL A 52 0.50 -6.58 0.66
CA VAL A 52 0.25 -7.19 -0.65
C VAL A 52 0.93 -6.34 -1.69
N LEU A 53 1.73 -6.96 -2.54
CA LEU A 53 2.45 -6.31 -3.63
C LEU A 53 1.89 -6.80 -4.97
N SER A 54 1.43 -5.89 -5.83
CA SER A 54 1.00 -6.28 -7.17
C SER A 54 2.22 -6.53 -8.06
N LEU A 55 2.06 -7.32 -9.13
CA LEU A 55 3.14 -7.55 -10.10
C LEU A 55 3.66 -6.24 -10.69
N ARG A 56 2.78 -5.26 -10.92
CA ARG A 56 3.16 -3.91 -11.38
C ARG A 56 4.02 -3.21 -10.32
N GLY A 57 3.62 -3.25 -9.05
CA GLY A 57 4.39 -2.71 -7.94
C GLY A 57 5.78 -3.35 -7.83
N ALA A 58 5.84 -4.68 -7.89
CA ALA A 58 7.11 -5.43 -7.85
C ALA A 58 8.04 -5.02 -9.00
N ARG A 59 7.53 -4.91 -10.22
CA ARG A 59 8.31 -4.46 -11.38
C ARG A 59 8.82 -3.04 -11.22
N LYS A 60 8.02 -2.12 -10.65
CA LYS A 60 8.46 -0.75 -10.34
C LYS A 60 9.60 -0.73 -9.34
N LEU A 61 9.53 -1.55 -8.28
CA LEU A 61 10.59 -1.65 -7.28
C LEU A 61 11.90 -2.16 -7.89
N LEU A 62 11.84 -3.20 -8.73
CA LEU A 62 13.03 -3.74 -9.41
C LEU A 62 13.63 -2.75 -10.41
N ALA A 63 12.79 -1.99 -11.13
CA ALA A 63 13.22 -0.98 -12.09
C ALA A 63 14.07 0.15 -11.46
N ALA A 64 13.92 0.39 -10.14
CA ALA A 64 14.73 1.34 -9.40
C ALA A 64 16.19 0.88 -9.20
N ARG A 65 16.54 -0.37 -9.58
CA ARG A 65 17.87 -0.99 -9.38
C ARG A 65 18.38 -0.81 -7.93
N PRO A 66 17.59 -1.19 -6.91
CA PRO A 66 17.85 -0.82 -5.52
C PRO A 66 19.19 -1.36 -5.01
N LEU A 67 19.61 -2.54 -5.49
CA LEU A 67 20.85 -3.19 -5.06
C LEU A 67 22.10 -2.35 -5.33
N GLY A 68 22.11 -1.55 -6.39
CA GLY A 68 23.24 -0.67 -6.73
C GLY A 68 23.29 0.62 -5.92
N ARG A 69 22.30 0.89 -5.06
CA ARG A 69 22.19 2.12 -4.24
C ARG A 69 21.80 1.80 -2.79
N MET A 70 22.09 0.60 -2.31
CA MET A 70 21.82 0.24 -0.92
C MET A 70 22.71 1.06 0.02
N LEU A 71 22.10 1.68 1.01
CA LEU A 71 22.80 2.27 2.14
C LEU A 71 22.82 1.24 3.28
N PRO A 72 23.96 1.04 3.95
CA PRO A 72 23.97 0.27 5.19
C PRO A 72 23.08 0.98 6.22
N VAL A 73 22.26 0.18 6.91
CA VAL A 73 21.36 0.60 8.00
C VAL A 73 21.98 0.30 9.36
#